data_AF-A0AAD7N8X9-F1
#
_entry.id   AF-A0AAD7N8X9-F1
#
_cell.length_a   1.000
_cell.length_b   1.000
_cell.length_c   1.000
_cell.angle_alpha   90.00
_cell.angle_beta   90.00
_cell.angle_gamma   90.00
#
_symmetry.space_group_name_H-M   'P 1'
#
loop_
_entity.id
_entity.type
_entity.pdbx_description
1 polymer ?
#
loop_
_entity_poly.entity_id
_entity_poly.type
_entity_poly.pdbx_seq_one_letter_code
_entity_poly.pdbx_strand_id
1 'polypeptide(L)'
;MAPENVVTYLETYWMKEVKLWSAVFRANRSIFELGDTNMLVKAWHHLLKGDFLEGKRNRCLDHLIHALYDLAVPHFIARHHRQAMGFEGPDLGLKHRKAVTEHA
;
A
#
# COMPACT_ATOMS: atom_id res chain seq x y z
N MET A 1 10.38 -21.37 21.70
CA MET A 1 11.24 -21.56 20.52
C MET A 1 10.35 -21.44 19.29
N ALA A 2 10.79 -20.80 18.20
CA ALA A 2 9.96 -20.66 17.00
C ALA A 2 9.82 -22.02 16.28
N PRO A 3 8.68 -22.29 15.61
CA PRO A 3 8.50 -23.50 14.81
C PRO A 3 9.54 -23.63 13.70
N GLU A 4 9.98 -24.86 13.42
CA GLU A 4 11.09 -25.15 12.48
C GLU A 4 10.79 -24.67 11.05
N ASN A 5 9.54 -24.81 10.60
CA ASN A 5 9.09 -24.28 9.31
C ASN A 5 9.20 -22.75 9.20
N VAL A 6 9.00 -22.01 10.30
CA VAL A 6 9.15 -20.55 10.33
C VAL A 6 10.63 -20.17 10.23
N VAL A 7 11.51 -20.92 10.89
CA VAL A 7 12.96 -20.71 10.81
C VAL A 7 13.45 -20.92 9.38
N THR A 8 13.10 -22.05 8.76
CA THR A 8 13.48 -22.37 7.37
C THR A 8 12.95 -21.32 6.37
N TYR A 9 11.72 -20.85 6.56
CA TYR A 9 11.16 -19.79 5.71
C TYR A 9 11.97 -18.49 5.83
N LEU A 10 12.25 -18.05 7.05
CA LEU A 10 13.01 -16.82 7.29
C LEU A 10 14.42 -16.93 6.71
N GLU A 11 15.12 -18.03 6.91
CA GLU A 11 16.47 -18.26 6.37
C GLU A 11 16.49 -18.27 4.84
N THR A 12 15.50 -18.93 4.23
CA THR A 12 15.46 -19.14 2.77
C THR A 12 15.15 -17.85 2.02
N TYR A 13 14.18 -17.08 2.51
CA TYR A 13 13.57 -15.96 1.78
C TYR A 13 13.84 -14.59 2.39
N TRP A 14 13.96 -14.49 3.72
CA TRP A 14 14.02 -13.18 4.40
C TRP A 14 15.45 -12.78 4.75
N MET A 15 16.26 -13.69 5.28
CA MET A 15 17.62 -13.38 5.75
C MET A 15 18.59 -13.03 4.62
N LYS A 16 18.32 -13.48 3.38
CA LYS A 16 19.11 -13.12 2.20
C LYS A 16 18.85 -11.69 1.72
N GLU A 17 17.68 -11.14 2.03
CA GLU A 17 17.22 -9.84 1.57
C GLU A 17 17.54 -8.71 2.54
N VAL A 18 18.78 -8.67 3.06
CA VAL A 18 19.22 -7.72 4.11
C VAL A 18 18.93 -6.26 3.74
N LYS A 19 19.06 -5.91 2.46
CA LYS A 19 18.78 -4.56 1.94
C LYS A 19 17.31 -4.15 2.06
N LEU A 20 16.39 -5.11 2.11
CA LEU A 20 14.96 -4.86 2.22
C LEU A 20 14.54 -4.60 3.67
N TRP A 21 15.15 -5.25 4.67
CA TRP A 21 14.72 -5.15 6.08
C TRP A 21 15.68 -4.43 7.04
N SER A 22 16.96 -4.29 6.70
CA SER A 22 17.93 -3.59 7.55
C SER A 22 17.68 -2.07 7.56
N ALA A 23 17.65 -1.49 8.76
CA ALA A 23 17.47 -0.05 8.95
C ALA A 23 18.59 0.78 8.29
N VAL A 24 19.82 0.26 8.26
CA VAL A 24 20.98 0.94 7.67
C VAL A 24 20.82 1.12 6.16
N PHE A 25 20.24 0.13 5.47
CA PHE A 25 19.98 0.18 4.02
C PHE A 25 18.70 0.95 3.65
N ARG A 26 17.96 1.44 4.66
CA ARG A 26 16.75 2.26 4.51
C ARG A 26 16.99 3.73 4.81
N ALA A 27 18.21 4.11 5.22
CA ALA A 27 18.59 5.51 5.39
C ALA A 27 18.56 6.25 4.04
N ASN A 28 18.12 7.51 4.04
CA ASN A 28 17.99 8.39 2.87
C ASN A 28 16.95 7.98 1.80
N ARG A 29 16.01 7.08 2.12
CA ARG A 29 14.88 6.81 1.22
C ARG A 29 13.76 7.83 1.41
N SER A 30 13.23 8.36 0.31
CA SER A 30 12.02 9.19 0.36
C SER A 30 10.81 8.38 0.82
N ILE A 31 9.75 9.04 1.29
CA ILE A 31 8.49 8.37 1.67
C ILE A 31 7.88 7.55 0.52
N PHE A 32 8.23 7.91 -0.73
CA PHE A 32 7.81 7.22 -1.94
C PHE A 32 8.65 5.96 -2.21
N GLU A 33 9.95 5.99 -1.91
CA GLU A 33 10.85 4.82 -1.97
C GLU A 33 10.67 3.86 -0.77
N LEU A 34 10.09 4.36 0.33
CA LEU A 34 9.60 3.54 1.44
C LEU A 34 8.25 2.88 1.14
N GLY A 35 7.57 3.33 0.08
CA GLY A 35 6.30 2.78 -0.41
C GLY A 35 6.41 1.34 -0.93
N ASP A 36 7.59 0.93 -1.41
CA ASP A 36 7.90 -0.45 -1.81
C ASP A 36 7.99 -1.43 -0.63
N THR A 37 7.69 -0.98 0.58
CA THR A 37 7.50 -1.87 1.71
C THR A 37 6.05 -2.33 1.79
N ASN A 38 5.82 -3.42 2.52
CA ASN A 38 4.50 -3.99 2.79
C ASN A 38 3.50 -3.00 3.45
N MET A 39 3.88 -1.74 3.70
CA MET A 39 3.07 -0.71 4.32
C MET A 39 1.96 -0.19 3.42
N LEU A 40 2.20 0.04 2.12
CA LEU A 40 1.12 0.46 1.20
C LEU A 40 0.07 -0.65 1.05
N VAL A 41 0.53 -1.89 0.90
CA VAL A 41 -0.35 -3.07 0.85
C VAL A 41 -1.15 -3.21 2.14
N LYS A 42 -0.51 -3.03 3.30
CA LYS A 42 -1.20 -3.07 4.61
C LYS A 42 -2.21 -1.94 4.78
N ALA A 43 -1.85 -0.70 4.40
CA ALA A 43 -2.73 0.46 4.48
C ALA A 43 -3.95 0.26 3.58
N TRP A 44 -3.73 -0.20 2.35
CA TRP A 44 -4.81 -0.53 1.43
C TRP A 44 -5.67 -1.69 1.95
N HIS A 45 -5.07 -2.74 2.52
CA HIS A 45 -5.83 -3.84 3.12
C HIS A 45 -6.69 -3.37 4.31
N HIS A 46 -6.20 -2.42 5.12
CA HIS A 46 -6.99 -1.83 6.21
C HIS A 46 -8.17 -1.04 5.66
N LEU A 47 -7.95 -0.22 4.63
CA LEU A 47 -9.00 0.52 3.94
C LEU A 47 -10.04 -0.43 3.34
N LEU A 48 -9.59 -1.45 2.60
CA LEU A 48 -10.46 -2.46 2.00
C LEU A 48 -11.33 -3.14 3.06
N LYS A 49 -10.69 -3.61 4.13
CA LYS A 49 -11.39 -4.32 5.19
C LYS A 49 -12.37 -3.41 5.94
N GLY A 50 -11.98 -2.17 6.24
CA GLY A 50 -12.79 -1.24 7.02
C GLY A 50 -13.95 -0.65 6.22
N ASP A 51 -13.63 -0.02 5.09
CA ASP A 51 -14.55 0.87 4.39
C ASP A 51 -15.37 0.13 3.32
N PHE A 52 -14.81 -0.91 2.69
CA PHE A 52 -15.45 -1.59 1.55
C PHE A 52 -16.00 -2.99 1.87
N LEU A 53 -15.50 -3.63 2.93
CA LEU A 53 -15.92 -4.99 3.33
C LEU A 53 -16.60 -5.04 4.71
N GLU A 54 -16.88 -3.89 5.34
CA GLU A 54 -17.57 -3.80 6.65
C GLU A 54 -16.92 -4.66 7.75
N GLY A 55 -15.60 -4.86 7.68
CA GLY A 55 -14.86 -5.72 8.60
C GLY A 55 -15.00 -7.22 8.35
N LYS A 56 -15.82 -7.66 7.38
CA LYS A 56 -16.04 -9.07 7.05
C LYS A 56 -14.79 -9.68 6.42
N ARG A 57 -14.56 -10.96 6.72
CA ARG A 57 -13.45 -11.73 6.15
C ARG A 57 -13.82 -12.11 4.71
N ASN A 58 -12.95 -11.83 3.73
CA ASN A 58 -13.13 -12.27 2.36
C ASN A 58 -13.36 -13.78 2.32
N ARG A 59 -14.57 -14.21 1.91
CA ARG A 59 -14.92 -15.63 1.76
C ARG A 59 -14.96 -16.07 0.29
N CYS A 60 -15.21 -15.15 -0.64
CA CYS A 60 -15.35 -15.46 -2.06
C CYS A 60 -14.63 -14.40 -2.92
N LEU A 61 -13.92 -14.86 -3.95
CA LEU A 61 -13.20 -14.01 -4.89
C LEU A 61 -14.15 -13.10 -5.68
N ASP A 62 -15.33 -13.59 -6.06
CA ASP A 62 -16.30 -12.82 -6.85
C ASP A 62 -16.82 -11.62 -6.08
N HIS A 63 -17.08 -11.79 -4.78
CA HIS A 63 -17.49 -10.70 -3.90
C HIS A 63 -16.39 -9.65 -3.73
N LEU A 64 -15.13 -10.09 -3.68
CA LEU A 64 -13.99 -9.17 -3.65
C LEU A 64 -13.90 -8.39 -4.97
N ILE A 65 -14.05 -9.04 -6.12
CA ILE A 65 -14.03 -8.37 -7.43
C ILE A 65 -15.14 -7.33 -7.51
N HIS A 66 -16.36 -7.68 -7.09
CA HIS A 66 -17.50 -6.76 -7.03
C HIS A 66 -17.20 -5.55 -6.12
N ALA A 67 -16.71 -5.77 -4.89
CA ALA A 67 -16.37 -4.67 -3.99
C ALA A 67 -15.27 -3.75 -4.55
N LEU A 68 -14.27 -4.32 -5.24
CA LEU A 68 -13.21 -3.54 -5.86
C LEU A 68 -13.73 -2.68 -7.01
N TYR A 69 -14.56 -3.25 -7.88
CA TYR A 69 -15.03 -2.56 -9.07
C TYR A 69 -16.17 -1.58 -8.76
N ASP A 70 -17.20 -2.03 -8.04
CA ASP A 70 -18.43 -1.27 -7.85
C ASP A 70 -18.39 -0.31 -6.65
N LEU A 71 -17.50 -0.52 -5.68
CA LEU A 71 -17.38 0.34 -4.51
C LEU A 71 -16.07 1.13 -4.51
N ALA A 72 -14.93 0.44 -4.60
CA ALA A 72 -13.62 1.08 -4.43
C ALA A 72 -13.27 2.04 -5.58
N VAL A 73 -13.48 1.64 -6.84
CA VAL A 73 -13.17 2.50 -8.00
C VAL A 73 -14.00 3.80 -7.98
N PRO A 74 -15.34 3.78 -7.84
CA PRO A 74 -16.13 5.00 -7.73
C PRO A 74 -15.72 5.88 -6.55
N HIS A 75 -15.39 5.27 -5.40
CA HIS A 75 -14.90 6.01 -4.24
C HIS A 75 -13.63 6.81 -4.56
N PHE A 76 -12.63 6.19 -5.20
CA PHE A 76 -11.39 6.88 -5.55
C PHE A 76 -11.57 7.94 -6.65
N ILE A 77 -12.47 7.71 -7.60
CA ILE A 77 -12.83 8.72 -8.61
C ILE A 77 -13.44 9.95 -7.92
N ALA A 78 -14.45 9.75 -7.08
CA ALA A 78 -15.10 10.84 -6.34
C ALA A 78 -14.10 11.58 -5.45
N ARG A 79 -13.23 10.83 -4.75
CA ARG A 79 -12.14 11.38 -3.94
C ARG A 79 -11.21 12.27 -4.77
N HIS A 80 -10.80 11.80 -5.96
CA HIS A 80 -9.94 12.55 -6.85
C HIS A 80 -10.60 13.87 -7.31
N HIS A 81 -11.88 13.84 -7.65
CA HIS A 81 -12.63 15.05 -7.98
C HIS A 81 -12.70 16.03 -6.78
N ARG A 82 -12.94 15.53 -5.57
CA ARG A 82 -12.94 16.37 -4.35
C ARG A 82 -11.57 17.00 -4.08
N GLN A 83 -10.49 16.27 -4.30
CA GLN A 83 -9.13 16.81 -4.22
C GLN A 83 -8.89 17.91 -5.25
N ALA A 84 -9.31 17.72 -6.50
CA ALA A 84 -9.17 18.73 -7.55
C ALA A 84 -9.95 20.02 -7.24
N MET A 85 -11.09 19.91 -6.55
CA MET A 85 -11.89 21.04 -6.08
C MET A 85 -11.40 21.66 -4.75
N GLY A 86 -10.36 21.09 -4.12
CA GLY A 86 -9.79 21.61 -2.87
C GLY A 86 -10.53 21.18 -1.59
N PHE A 87 -11.50 20.27 -1.67
CA PHE A 87 -12.20 19.72 -0.50
C PHE A 87 -11.37 18.67 0.26
N GLU A 88 -10.31 18.15 -0.36
CA GLU A 88 -9.40 17.18 0.24
C GLU A 88 -7.94 17.62 0.10
N GLY A 89 -7.09 17.10 0.98
CA GLY A 89 -5.65 17.38 0.96
C GLY A 89 -4.98 16.92 -0.34
N PRO A 90 -3.85 17.57 -0.72
CA PRO A 90 -3.18 17.32 -1.99
C PRO A 90 -2.60 15.91 -2.07
N ASP A 91 -2.67 15.29 -3.26
CA ASP A 91 -1.96 14.05 -3.56
C ASP A 91 -0.44 14.30 -3.56
N LEU A 92 0.20 13.89 -2.46
CA LEU A 92 1.65 14.03 -2.26
C LEU A 92 2.45 13.22 -3.29
N GLY A 93 1.93 12.07 -3.73
CA GLY A 93 2.59 11.23 -4.73
C GLY A 93 2.50 11.81 -6.14
N LEU A 94 1.37 12.43 -6.49
CA LEU A 94 1.26 13.18 -7.74
C LEU A 94 2.15 14.43 -7.72
N LYS A 95 2.18 15.18 -6.60
CA LYS A 95 3.06 16.35 -6.45
C LYS A 95 4.53 15.98 -6.63
N HIS A 96 4.97 14.89 -6.01
CA HIS A 96 6.35 14.42 -6.14
C HIS A 96 6.69 14.04 -7.59
N ARG A 97 5.82 13.28 -8.29
CA ARG A 97 6.02 12.92 -9.70
C ARG A 97 6.14 14.14 -10.62
N LYS A 98 5.28 15.15 -10.41
CA LYS A 98 5.35 16.42 -11.16
C LYS A 98 6.68 17.15 -10.91
N ALA A 99 7.09 17.28 -9.64
CA ALA A 99 8.36 17.90 -9.28
C ALA A 99 9.57 17.21 -9.93
N VAL A 100 9.59 15.88 -9.99
CA VAL A 100 10.66 15.13 -10.68
C VAL A 100 10.66 15.40 -12.18
N THR A 101 9.49 15.55 -12.81
CA THR A 101 9.37 15.78 -14.26
C THR A 101 9.71 17.23 -14.65
N GLU A 102 9.45 18.19 -13.76
CA GLU A 102 9.78 19.61 -13.97
C GLU A 102 11.27 19.94 -13.73
N HIS A 103 11.98 19.08 -12.99
CA HIS A 103 13.41 19.23 -12.68
C HIS A 103 14.33 18.26 -13.46
N ALA A 104 13.78 17.51 -14.42
CA ALA A 104 14.51 16.63 -15.34
C ALA A 104 14.77 17.32 -16.68
#